data_AF-A0A973U1L6-F1
#
_entry.id   AF-A0A973U1L6-F1
#
_cell.length_a   1.000
_cell.length_b   1.000
_cell.length_c   1.000
_cell.angle_alpha   90.00
_cell.angle_beta   90.00
_cell.angle_gamma   90.00
#
_symmetry.space_group_name_H-M   'P 1'
#
loop_
_entity.id
_entity.type
_entity.pdbx_description
1 polymer ?
#
loop_
_entity_poly.entity_id
_entity_poly.type
_entity_poly.pdbx_seq_one_letter_code
_entity_poly.pdbx_strand_id
1 'polypeptide(L)' 'MSADSTVSCVADVHAVLGEGPVWVARESALYWLDIKGQKIFRVGDDGQVTEWATPTRIGSIVPR' A
#
# COMPACT_ATOMS: atom_id res chain seq x y z
N MET A 1 -14.89 -24.16 16.16
CA MET A 1 -15.49 -22.86 15.78
C MET A 1 -14.70 -22.36 14.58
N SER A 2 -15.31 -22.34 13.40
CA SER A 2 -14.65 -21.75 12.23
C SER A 2 -14.83 -20.24 12.37
N ALA A 3 -13.73 -19.49 12.50
CA ALA A 3 -13.80 -18.04 12.52
C ALA A 3 -14.23 -17.58 11.12
N ASP A 4 -15.36 -16.90 11.05
CA ASP A 4 -15.83 -16.26 9.83
C ASP A 4 -14.82 -15.18 9.45
N SER A 5 -14.08 -15.41 8.36
CA SER A 5 -12.98 -14.54 7.94
C SER A 5 -13.52 -13.51 6.97
N THR A 6 -14.13 -12.46 7.53
CA THR A 6 -14.63 -11.34 6.74
C THR A 6 -13.44 -10.58 6.14
N VAL A 7 -13.47 -10.40 4.82
CA VAL A 7 -12.48 -9.60 4.08
C VAL A 7 -13.02 -8.18 3.95
N SER A 8 -12.22 -7.18 4.30
CA SER A 8 -12.55 -5.77 4.14
C SER A 8 -11.48 -5.04 3.32
N CYS A 9 -11.89 -4.01 2.59
CA CYS A 9 -10.97 -3.12 1.88
C CYS A 9 -10.39 -2.11 2.87
N VAL A 10 -9.06 -2.09 3.00
CA VAL A 10 -8.34 -1.16 3.90
C VAL A 10 -7.88 0.12 3.20
N ALA A 11 -7.89 0.14 1.87
CA ALA A 11 -7.46 1.29 1.06
C ALA A 11 -8.09 1.24 -0.34
N ASP A 12 -9.17 2.00 -0.55
CA ASP A 12 -9.86 2.09 -1.85
C ASP A 12 -9.23 3.19 -2.73
N VAL A 13 -7.98 2.93 -3.17
CA VAL A 13 -7.13 3.93 -3.84
C VAL A 13 -7.22 3.91 -5.37
N HIS A 14 -7.98 2.97 -5.94
CA HIS A 14 -8.14 2.79 -7.39
C HIS A 14 -6.81 2.78 -8.17
N ALA A 15 -5.79 2.08 -7.65
CA ALA A 15 -4.50 1.97 -8.32
C ALA A 15 -4.65 1.32 -9.71
N VAL A 16 -3.95 1.86 -10.72
CA VAL A 16 -3.96 1.28 -12.08
C VAL A 16 -3.25 -0.07 -12.10
N LEU A 17 -2.13 -0.18 -11.37
CA LEU A 17 -1.45 -1.45 -11.10
C LEU A 17 -0.83 -1.40 -9.69
N GLY A 18 -1.60 -1.88 -8.71
CA GLY A 18 -1.16 -2.06 -7.33
C GLY A 18 -0.19 -3.23 -7.18
N GLU A 19 1.05 -2.98 -6.75
CA GLU A 19 2.11 -4.00 -6.68
C GLU A 19 3.12 -3.74 -5.55
N GLY A 20 3.91 -4.76 -5.24
CA GLY A 20 5.02 -4.66 -4.28
C GLY A 20 4.62 -4.28 -2.85
N PRO A 21 3.62 -4.93 -2.22
CA PRO A 21 3.27 -4.68 -0.83
C PRO A 21 4.43 -5.03 0.11
N VAL A 22 4.81 -4.09 0.98
CA VAL A 22 5.86 -4.27 1.99
C VAL A 22 5.40 -3.71 3.33
N TRP A 23 5.40 -4.56 4.35
CA TRP A 23 5.17 -4.14 5.73
C TRP A 23 6.46 -3.58 6.34
N VAL A 24 6.37 -2.37 6.89
CA VAL A 24 7.47 -1.68 7.56
C VAL A 24 7.16 -1.61 9.05
N ALA A 25 7.67 -2.58 9.81
CA ALA A 25 7.30 -2.79 11.21
C ALA A 25 7.59 -1.59 12.12
N ARG A 26 8.69 -0.87 11.91
CA ARG A 26 9.05 0.32 12.71
C ARG A 26 8.04 1.48 12.57
N GLU A 27 7.20 1.45 11.53
CA GLU A 27 6.24 2.50 11.21
C GLU A 27 4.79 2.01 11.32
N SER A 28 4.59 0.75 11.72
CA SER A 28 3.30 0.05 11.71
C SER A 28 2.50 0.32 10.44
N ALA A 29 3.13 0.18 9.28
CA ALA A 29 2.52 0.57 8.02
C ALA A 29 2.85 -0.37 6.85
N LEU A 30 1.86 -0.53 5.98
CA LEU A 30 1.99 -1.20 4.69
C LEU A 30 2.24 -0.17 3.60
N TYR A 31 3.27 -0.40 2.79
CA TYR A 31 3.61 0.39 1.61
C TYR A 31 3.38 -0.41 0.34
N TRP A 32 2.96 0.23 -0.73
CA TRP A 32 2.84 -0.39 -2.06
C TRP A 32 2.95 0.66 -3.18
N LEU A 33 3.05 0.19 -4.42
CA LEU A 33 3.18 1.02 -5.61
C LEU A 33 1.90 1.00 -6.44
N ASP A 34 1.61 2.12 -7.11
CA ASP A 34 0.91 2.13 -8.39
C ASP A 34 1.93 2.28 -9.52
N ILE A 35 2.37 1.16 -10.09
CA ILE A 35 3.45 1.16 -11.08
C ILE A 35 3.04 1.93 -12.34
N LYS A 36 1.79 1.77 -12.78
CA LYS A 36 1.30 2.43 -14.00
C LYS A 36 0.78 3.84 -13.73
N GLY A 37 0.22 4.09 -12.55
CA GLY A 37 -0.28 5.39 -12.11
C GLY A 37 0.77 6.31 -11.48
N GLN A 38 2.03 5.87 -11.33
CA GLN A 38 3.14 6.68 -10.82
C GLN A 38 2.88 7.23 -9.41
N LYS A 39 2.46 6.34 -8.51
CA LYS A 39 2.23 6.68 -7.10
C LYS A 39 2.88 5.67 -6.16
N ILE A 40 3.23 6.15 -4.98
CA ILE A 40 3.51 5.33 -3.80
C ILE A 40 2.33 5.51 -2.85
N PHE A 41 1.92 4.43 -2.20
CA PHE A 41 0.92 4.45 -1.15
C PHE A 41 1.48 3.91 0.17
N ARG A 42 0.90 4.40 1.26
CA ARG A 42 1.10 3.92 2.63
C ARG A 42 -0.26 3.83 3.31
N VAL A 43 -0.51 2.76 4.07
CA VAL A 43 -1.61 2.69 5.05
C VAL A 43 -1.05 2.37 6.42
N GLY A 44 -1.38 3.20 7.41
CA GLY A 44 -1.05 2.95 8.82
C GLY A 44 -1.99 1.91 9.46
N ASP A 45 -1.63 1.46 10.66
CA ASP A 45 -2.50 0.61 11.49
C ASP A 45 -3.78 1.32 11.97
N ASP A 46 -3.77 2.66 11.97
CA ASP A 46 -4.92 3.53 12.16
C ASP A 46 -5.84 3.64 10.91
N GLY A 47 -5.47 2.98 9.81
CA GLY A 47 -6.19 3.02 8.54
C GLY A 47 -5.96 4.29 7.72
N GLN A 48 -5.07 5.19 8.16
CA GLN A 48 -4.79 6.42 7.41
C GLN A 48 -3.96 6.11 6.16
N VAL A 49 -4.51 6.49 5.00
CA VAL A 49 -3.85 6.32 3.71
C VAL A 49 -3.11 7.60 3.33
N THR A 50 -1.83 7.47 2.97
CA THR A 50 -1.03 8.54 2.38
C THR A 50 -0.62 8.15 0.96
N GLU A 51 -0.62 9.12 0.05
CA GLU A 51 -0.17 8.95 -1.33
C GLU A 51 0.91 9.96 -1.72
N TRP A 52 1.86 9.52 -2.55
CA TRP A 52 2.88 10.39 -3.14
C TRP A 52 2.96 10.13 -4.64
N ALA A 53 2.85 11.20 -5.44
CA ALA A 53 3.11 11.13 -6.87
C ALA A 53 4.61 11.02 -7.16
N THR A 54 4.94 10.32 -8.23
CA THR A 54 6.32 10.07 -8.65
C THR A 54 6.53 10.58 -10.07
N PRO A 55 7.71 11.12 -10.42
CA PRO A 55 7.92 11.72 -11.75
C PRO A 55 7.97 10.67 -12.87
N THR A 56 8.22 9.40 -12.52
CA THR A 56 8.29 8.27 -13.43
C THR A 56 7.66 7.03 -12.79
N ARG A 57 7.54 5.95 -13.56
CA ARG A 57 7.18 4.64 -13.01
C ARG A 57 8.25 4.17 -12.02
N ILE A 58 7.81 3.58 -10.91
CA ILE A 58 8.67 2.92 -9.92
C ILE A 58 8.47 1.41 -10.01
N GLY A 59 9.56 0.65 -9.92
CA GLY A 59 9.54 -0.82 -9.98
C GLY A 59 9.55 -1.52 -8.61
N SER A 60 10.10 -0.89 -7.57
CA SER A 60 10.19 -1.49 -6.23
C SER A 60 10.37 -0.43 -5.13
N ILE A 61 9.99 -0.79 -3.91
CA ILE A 61 10.29 -0.07 -2.67
C ILE A 61 11.19 -0.96 -1.82
N VAL A 62 12.29 -0.41 -1.30
CA VAL A 62 13.18 -1.11 -0.36
C VAL A 62 13.24 -0.29 0.92
N PRO A 63 12.56 -0.72 2.00
CA PRO A 63 12.73 -0.10 3.30
C PRO A 63 14.18 -0.21 3.76
N ARG A 64 14.69 0.83 4.44
CA ARG A 64 15.97 0.78 5.13
C ARG A 64 15.90 -0.06 6.39
#